data_AF-A0A3T0QIC5-F1
#
_entry.id   AF-A0A3T0QIC5-F1
#
_cell.length_a   1.000
_cell.length_b   1.000
_cell.length_c   1.000
_cell.angle_alpha   90.00
_cell.angle_beta   90.00
_cell.angle_gamma   90.00
#
_symmetry.space_group_name_H-M   'P 1'
#
loop_
_entity.id
_entity.type
_entity.pdbx_description
1 polymer ?
#
loop_
_entity_poly.entity_id
_entity_poly.type
_entity_poly.pdbx_seq_one_letter_code
_entity_poly.pdbx_strand_id
1 'polypeptide(L)' 'MSEPAVETTVLDRYECRACGYVYEPEKGDDKHDIAPGTPFAELPVNWRCPV' A
#
# COMPACT_ATOMS: atom_id res chain seq x y z
N MET A 1 22.98 12.50 -14.52
CA MET A 1 22.18 12.85 -13.32
C MET A 1 21.67 11.54 -12.78
N SER A 2 21.99 11.27 -11.53
CA SER A 2 22.09 9.97 -10.90
C SER A 2 20.76 9.22 -10.74
N GLU A 3 20.69 8.00 -11.28
CA GLU A 3 19.95 6.88 -10.68
C GLU A 3 20.89 6.27 -9.62
N PRO A 4 20.42 5.87 -8.42
CA PRO A 4 19.43 4.79 -8.28
C PRO A 4 18.45 4.95 -7.10
N ALA A 5 17.21 4.49 -7.27
CA ALA A 5 16.36 4.06 -6.16
C ALA A 5 15.38 2.99 -6.65
N VAL A 6 15.93 1.95 -7.27
CA VAL A 6 15.20 0.69 -7.49
C VAL A 6 15.69 -0.28 -6.41
N GLU A 7 15.24 -0.14 -5.17
CA GLU A 7 15.39 -1.21 -4.15
C GLU A 7 14.55 -0.89 -2.89
N THR A 8 13.33 -1.43 -2.79
CA THR A 8 12.69 -1.96 -1.55
C THR A 8 11.42 -2.72 -1.96
N THR A 9 11.60 -3.81 -2.71
CA THR A 9 10.54 -4.66 -3.27
C THR A 9 10.06 -5.74 -2.29
N VAL A 10 9.39 -5.35 -1.20
CA VAL A 10 8.63 -6.33 -0.39
C VAL A 10 7.25 -5.79 0.01
N LEU A 11 7.08 -4.48 0.12
CA LEU A 11 5.92 -3.84 0.77
C LEU A 11 5.65 -2.47 0.13
N ASP A 12 5.46 -2.44 -1.19
CA ASP A 12 5.27 -1.20 -1.95
C ASP A 12 4.06 -0.42 -1.40
N ARG A 13 4.31 0.81 -0.93
CA ARG A 13 3.27 1.66 -0.34
C ARG A 13 2.42 2.23 -1.47
N TYR A 14 1.12 2.00 -1.42
CA TYR A 14 0.23 2.41 -2.49
C TYR A 14 -0.45 3.74 -2.17
N GLU A 15 -0.15 4.78 -2.93
CA GLU A 15 -0.81 6.08 -2.78
C GLU A 15 -2.07 6.17 -3.66
N CYS A 16 -3.21 6.40 -3.01
CA CYS A 16 -4.46 6.73 -3.66
C CYS A 16 -4.39 8.13 -4.26
N ARG A 17 -4.28 8.22 -5.58
CA ARG A 17 -4.25 9.51 -6.31
C ARG A 17 -5.52 10.36 -6.18
N ALA A 18 -6.63 9.79 -5.70
CA ALA A 18 -7.89 10.51 -5.55
C ALA A 18 -7.96 11.33 -4.24
N CYS A 19 -7.42 10.80 -3.15
CA CYS A 19 -7.49 11.43 -1.82
C CYS A 19 -6.10 11.69 -1.18
N GLY A 20 -5.02 11.13 -1.75
CA GLY A 20 -3.67 11.19 -1.18
C GLY A 20 -3.42 10.19 -0.06
N TYR A 21 -4.33 9.22 0.17
CA TYR A 21 -4.13 8.19 1.19
C TYR A 21 -3.00 7.23 0.79
N VAL A 22 -2.05 6.97 1.68
CA VAL A 22 -0.96 6.00 1.46
C VAL A 22 -1.27 4.72 2.22
N TYR A 23 -1.54 3.64 1.50
CA TYR A 23 -1.64 2.29 2.04
C TYR A 23 -0.24 1.77 2.37
N GLU A 24 -0.03 1.48 3.66
CA GLU A 24 1.22 0.94 4.19
C GLU A 24 1.01 -0.56 4.47
N PRO A 25 1.50 -1.46 3.61
CA PRO A 25 1.27 -2.89 3.80
C PRO A 25 1.88 -3.43 5.10
N GLU A 26 2.93 -2.80 5.64
CA GLU A 26 3.47 -3.10 6.99
C GLU A 26 2.46 -2.85 8.12
N LYS A 27 1.60 -1.84 7.98
CA LYS A 27 0.53 -1.54 8.92
C LYS A 27 -0.78 -2.27 8.55
N GLY A 28 -0.94 -2.63 7.29
CA GLY A 28 -2.19 -3.13 6.77
C GLY A 28 -3.24 -2.02 6.69
N ASP A 29 -4.50 -2.38 6.92
CA ASP A 29 -5.63 -1.45 6.93
C ASP A 29 -6.67 -1.94 7.94
N ASP A 30 -6.64 -1.39 9.15
CA ASP A 30 -7.60 -1.68 10.22
C ASP A 30 -9.06 -1.40 9.83
N LYS A 31 -9.32 -0.45 8.93
CA LYS A 31 -10.72 -0.14 8.53
C LYS A 31 -11.32 -1.24 7.67
N HIS A 32 -10.48 -1.94 6.92
CA HIS A 32 -10.87 -3.04 6.05
C HIS A 32 -10.52 -4.43 6.62
N ASP A 33 -10.12 -4.50 7.90
CA ASP A 33 -9.69 -5.74 8.56
C ASP A 33 -8.51 -6.42 7.84
N ILE A 34 -7.63 -5.61 7.24
CA ILE A 34 -6.42 -6.09 6.56
C ILE A 34 -5.29 -6.14 7.57
N ALA A 35 -4.75 -7.34 7.79
CA ALA A 35 -3.65 -7.55 8.70
C ALA A 35 -2.37 -6.80 8.28
N PRO A 36 -1.54 -6.34 9.24
CA PRO A 36 -0.21 -5.83 8.96
C PRO A 36 0.66 -6.90 8.29
N GLY A 37 1.47 -6.47 7.33
CA GLY A 37 2.26 -7.32 6.45
C GLY A 37 1.54 -7.79 5.19
N THR A 38 0.30 -7.36 4.95
CA THR A 38 -0.43 -7.70 3.70
C THR A 38 0.01 -6.75 2.59
N PRO A 39 0.63 -7.21 1.49
CA PRO A 39 0.98 -6.36 0.37
C PRO A 39 -0.26 -5.92 -0.41
N PHE A 40 -0.18 -4.76 -1.09
CA PHE A 40 -1.27 -4.25 -1.93
C PHE A 40 -1.69 -5.26 -3.02
N ALA A 41 -0.76 -6.08 -3.50
CA ALA A 41 -1.01 -7.11 -4.50
C ALA A 41 -1.88 -8.28 -3.98
N GLU A 42 -1.94 -8.52 -2.67
CA GLU A 42 -2.80 -9.52 -2.04
C GLU A 42 -4.16 -8.94 -1.59
N LEU A 43 -4.34 -7.62 -1.68
CA LEU A 43 -5.62 -7.01 -1.40
C LEU A 43 -6.68 -7.46 -2.41
N PRO A 44 -7.93 -7.64 -1.97
CA PRO A 44 -9.00 -8.02 -2.87
C PRO A 44 -9.29 -6.87 -3.85
N VAL A 45 -9.73 -7.20 -5.06
CA VAL A 45 -10.03 -6.23 -6.15
C VAL A 45 -11.09 -5.18 -5.78
N ASN A 46 -11.92 -5.48 -4.77
CA ASN A 46 -12.93 -4.58 -4.23
C ASN A 46 -12.41 -3.70 -3.09
N TRP A 47 -11.14 -3.84 -2.69
CA TRP A 47 -10.54 -2.96 -1.70
C TRP A 47 -10.56 -1.51 -2.18
N ARG A 48 -10.95 -0.61 -1.29
CA ARG A 48 -11.02 0.83 -1.55
C ARG A 48 -10.26 1.55 -0.46
N CYS A 49 -9.80 2.77 -0.78
CA CYS A 49 -9.16 3.57 0.25
C CYS A 49 -10.14 3.86 1.41
N PRO A 50 -9.69 3.76 2.68
CA PRO A 50 -10.51 4.03 3.86
C PRO A 50 -10.75 5.52 4.16
N VAL A 51 -10.16 6.39 3.34
CA VAL A 51 -10.30 7.86 3.37
C VAL A 51 -11.46 8.28 2.50
#